data_AF-A0A6G9Y9R1-F1
#
_entry.id   AF-A0A6G9Y9R1-F1
#
_cell.length_a   1.000
_cell.length_b   1.000
_cell.length_c   1.000
_cell.angle_alpha   90.00
_cell.angle_beta   90.00
_cell.angle_gamma   90.00
#
_symmetry.space_group_name_H-M   'P 1'
#
loop_
_entity.id
_entity.type
_entity.pdbx_description
1 polymer ?
#
loop_
_entity_poly.entity_id
_entity_poly.type
_entity_poly.pdbx_seq_one_letter_code
_entity_poly.pdbx_strand_id
1 'polypeptide(L)'
;MSSITIRHNRQLGTLVHGTYRGMSGVGKALTEWPCNFRGSENLPEDDELGDPFWYLPHSRRHRSDTYKIDTAVARLRELGHEVEIEIDDTTPAVDFAGFMEEKYDRADDRAAYQQYMARREFWTSDTIRAANQRTYDMLNGQPILVGHHSEDRHRRLLDRLWQREGKAWALYDKAKHRIDRAAAAANFRSYKENPGTTQRRILGIETELRRIGRALEANGDRWSDHSLAITRAEIVEKLEEIDYWWRVLDEAGVRVWGPDDFAVGDFVSWSRDRWHEVARVNPKSVSVAGLYETLGGRVQTLTALTRRNGRPQPLSYDKVIGHLTAAQAREHFPELFALLDVAPARPRPNKKRGSVKLDHHRAAEGERWEWRVDDVEYHAFWRHPQNWWRGENEPVTEPGVIHITAYRVGKTPTFVARGEPVEVAVADVAIEGDIAWVEEVHNQLRDHVQTHYAGRAAA
;
A
#
# COMPACT_ATOMS: atom_id res chain seq x y z
N MET A 1 21.07 -7.50 -45.44
CA MET A 1 20.13 -6.39 -45.25
C MET A 1 18.75 -7.02 -45.28
N SER A 2 18.01 -6.92 -44.18
CA SER A 2 16.66 -7.49 -44.04
C SER A 2 15.73 -6.36 -43.67
N SER A 3 14.51 -6.37 -44.20
CA SER A 3 13.45 -5.45 -43.78
C SER A 3 12.87 -5.95 -42.45
N ILE A 4 12.83 -5.07 -41.45
CA ILE A 4 12.28 -5.32 -40.11
C ILE A 4 11.19 -4.30 -39.87
N THR A 5 10.00 -4.74 -39.45
CA THR A 5 8.90 -3.84 -39.11
C THR A 5 8.60 -3.92 -37.61
N ILE A 6 8.58 -2.78 -36.93
CA ILE A 6 8.09 -2.67 -35.55
C ILE A 6 6.69 -2.08 -35.60
N ARG A 7 5.69 -2.92 -35.30
CA ARG A 7 4.27 -2.56 -35.31
C ARG A 7 3.76 -2.45 -33.87
N HIS A 8 3.06 -1.36 -33.54
CA HIS A 8 2.34 -1.19 -32.29
C HIS A 8 0.87 -0.87 -32.57
N ASN A 9 -0.02 -1.66 -31.97
CA ASN A 9 -1.40 -1.23 -31.75
C ASN A 9 -1.83 -1.64 -30.34
N ARG A 10 -2.93 -1.06 -29.86
CA ARG A 10 -3.39 -1.31 -28.48
C ARG A 10 -3.89 -2.74 -28.27
N GLN A 11 -4.37 -3.43 -29.29
CA GLN A 11 -4.89 -4.81 -29.19
C GLN A 11 -3.79 -5.85 -28.99
N LEU A 12 -2.75 -5.81 -29.82
CA LEU A 12 -1.66 -6.79 -29.92
C LEU A 12 -0.40 -6.33 -29.16
N GLY A 13 -0.29 -5.03 -28.87
CA GLY A 13 0.89 -4.44 -28.27
C GLY A 13 1.96 -4.17 -29.33
N THR A 14 3.22 -4.09 -28.89
CA THR A 14 4.36 -3.90 -29.80
C THR A 14 4.98 -5.24 -30.20
N LEU A 15 5.01 -5.50 -31.50
CA LEU A 15 5.55 -6.71 -32.13
C LEU A 15 6.64 -6.34 -33.15
N VAL A 16 7.59 -7.24 -33.37
CA VAL A 16 8.67 -7.08 -34.34
C VAL A 16 8.63 -8.23 -35.35
N HIS A 17 8.40 -7.86 -36.61
CA HIS A 17 8.26 -8.74 -37.76
C HIS A 17 9.55 -8.77 -38.60
N GLY A 18 9.67 -9.73 -39.51
CA GLY A 18 10.85 -9.88 -40.37
C GLY A 18 12.11 -10.33 -39.60
N THR A 19 11.93 -10.94 -38.43
CA THR A 19 13.02 -11.41 -37.57
C THR A 19 12.78 -12.86 -37.12
N TYR A 20 13.84 -13.54 -36.68
CA TYR A 20 13.75 -14.91 -36.19
C TYR A 20 14.76 -15.18 -35.07
N ARG A 21 14.58 -16.31 -34.37
CA ARG A 21 15.47 -16.75 -33.30
C ARG A 21 16.90 -16.93 -33.81
N GLY A 22 17.86 -16.24 -33.19
CA GLY A 22 19.28 -16.37 -33.52
C GLY A 22 19.75 -15.50 -34.69
N MET A 23 18.89 -14.60 -35.21
CA MET A 23 19.30 -13.57 -36.16
C MET A 23 20.42 -12.70 -35.56
N SER A 24 21.52 -12.56 -36.30
CA SER A 24 22.77 -11.96 -35.81
C SER A 24 22.56 -10.53 -35.30
N GLY A 25 23.00 -10.25 -34.07
CA GLY A 25 22.92 -8.92 -33.44
C GLY A 25 21.53 -8.48 -32.98
N VAL A 26 20.46 -8.88 -33.67
CA VAL A 26 19.06 -8.45 -33.41
C VAL A 26 18.61 -8.74 -31.99
N GLY A 27 18.86 -9.96 -31.50
CA GLY A 27 18.47 -10.33 -30.13
C GLY A 27 19.13 -9.43 -29.07
N LYS A 28 20.39 -9.05 -29.26
CA LYS A 28 21.10 -8.13 -28.36
C LYS A 28 20.50 -6.71 -28.45
N ALA A 29 20.29 -6.21 -29.67
CA ALA A 29 19.70 -4.89 -29.90
C ALA A 29 18.33 -4.71 -29.21
N LEU A 30 17.50 -5.76 -29.25
CA LEU A 30 16.13 -5.75 -28.74
C LEU A 30 16.03 -6.08 -27.24
N THR A 31 16.85 -7.00 -26.71
CA THR A 31 16.70 -7.46 -25.31
C THR A 31 17.46 -6.60 -24.31
N GLU A 32 18.54 -5.92 -24.72
CA GLU A 32 19.32 -5.09 -23.82
C GLU A 32 18.53 -3.86 -23.37
N TRP A 33 18.70 -3.50 -22.10
CA TRP A 33 18.12 -2.28 -21.55
C TRP A 33 18.54 -1.06 -22.41
N PRO A 34 17.63 -0.12 -22.72
CA PRO A 34 16.27 0.01 -22.20
C PRO A 34 15.17 -0.75 -22.97
N CYS A 35 15.47 -1.33 -24.14
CA CYS A 35 14.48 -1.93 -25.04
C CYS A 35 13.68 -3.08 -24.39
N ASN A 36 14.36 -4.02 -23.73
CA ASN A 36 13.75 -5.11 -22.94
C ASN A 36 12.69 -5.97 -23.66
N PHE A 37 12.79 -6.13 -24.98
CA PHE A 37 11.91 -7.04 -25.71
C PHE A 37 12.16 -8.50 -25.29
N ARG A 38 11.17 -9.35 -25.56
CA ARG A 38 11.21 -10.78 -25.28
C ARG A 38 10.87 -11.57 -26.54
N GLY A 39 11.58 -12.68 -26.73
CA GLY A 39 11.31 -13.60 -27.83
C GLY A 39 10.22 -14.60 -27.43
N SER A 40 9.31 -14.91 -28.34
CA SER A 40 8.31 -15.96 -28.19
C SER A 40 7.96 -16.53 -29.56
N GLU A 41 7.76 -17.85 -29.63
CA GLU A 41 7.21 -18.53 -30.82
C GLU A 41 5.69 -18.57 -30.77
N ASN A 42 5.08 -18.22 -29.63
CA ASN A 42 3.64 -18.15 -29.42
C ASN A 42 3.21 -16.69 -29.46
N LEU A 43 3.26 -16.06 -30.63
CA LEU A 43 2.77 -14.71 -30.86
C LEU A 43 1.65 -14.74 -31.90
N PRO A 44 0.73 -13.74 -31.89
CA PRO A 44 -0.34 -13.67 -32.88
C PRO A 44 0.23 -13.64 -34.31
N GLU A 45 -0.35 -14.46 -35.17
CA GLU A 45 -0.08 -14.43 -36.61
C GLU A 45 -0.53 -13.07 -37.18
N ASP A 46 0.22 -12.57 -38.15
CA ASP A 46 -0.10 -11.34 -38.88
C ASP A 46 -0.14 -11.68 -40.37
N ASP A 47 -1.34 -11.60 -40.95
CA ASP A 47 -1.58 -11.99 -42.34
C ASP A 47 -0.76 -11.15 -43.34
N GLU A 48 -0.36 -9.94 -42.97
CA GLU A 48 0.35 -9.00 -43.83
C GLU A 48 1.87 -9.10 -43.66
N LEU A 49 2.35 -9.12 -42.41
CA LEU A 49 3.79 -9.05 -42.10
C LEU A 49 4.41 -10.42 -41.75
N GLY A 50 3.59 -11.47 -41.66
CA GLY A 50 3.98 -12.79 -41.20
C GLY A 50 4.30 -12.84 -39.70
N ASP A 51 4.74 -14.02 -39.24
CA ASP A 51 4.89 -14.31 -37.82
C ASP A 51 5.95 -13.42 -37.14
N PRO A 52 5.56 -12.65 -36.11
CA PRO A 52 6.52 -11.93 -35.29
C PRO A 52 7.26 -12.89 -34.36
N PHE A 53 8.48 -12.52 -33.96
CA PHE A 53 9.24 -13.29 -32.97
C PHE A 53 9.51 -12.50 -31.68
N TRP A 54 9.64 -11.18 -31.76
CA TRP A 54 9.87 -10.34 -30.58
C TRP A 54 8.65 -9.51 -30.23
N TYR A 55 8.39 -9.37 -28.94
CA TYR A 55 7.34 -8.50 -28.41
C TYR A 55 7.86 -7.66 -27.26
N LEU A 56 7.24 -6.49 -27.05
CA LEU A 56 7.48 -5.68 -25.86
C LEU A 56 6.52 -6.12 -24.75
N PRO A 57 6.99 -6.62 -23.60
CA PRO A 57 6.11 -7.00 -22.50
C PRO A 57 5.28 -5.82 -21.97
N HIS A 58 4.05 -6.10 -21.56
CA HIS A 58 3.11 -5.10 -21.00
C HIS A 58 2.76 -3.94 -21.95
N SER A 59 2.82 -4.15 -23.27
CA SER A 59 2.45 -3.14 -24.28
C SER A 59 0.99 -3.21 -24.75
N ARG A 60 0.32 -4.36 -24.62
CA ARG A 60 -1.12 -4.52 -24.91
C ARG A 60 -1.96 -3.64 -23.98
N ARG A 61 -2.97 -2.96 -24.53
CA ARG A 61 -3.88 -2.02 -23.85
C ARG A 61 -3.16 -0.84 -23.20
N HIS A 62 -2.04 -0.44 -23.79
CA HIS A 62 -1.25 0.73 -23.40
C HIS A 62 -0.88 1.54 -24.65
N ARG A 63 -0.53 2.82 -24.46
CA ARG A 63 0.08 3.60 -25.55
C ARG A 63 1.45 3.02 -25.91
N SER A 64 1.88 3.29 -27.12
CA SER A 64 3.22 2.98 -27.60
C SER A 64 4.29 3.55 -26.65
N ASP A 65 5.28 2.72 -26.28
CA ASP A 65 6.46 3.15 -25.54
C ASP A 65 7.50 3.64 -26.54
N THR A 66 7.31 4.86 -27.04
CA THR A 66 8.12 5.44 -28.12
C THR A 66 9.60 5.44 -27.77
N TYR A 67 9.97 5.70 -26.51
CA TYR A 67 11.36 5.65 -26.08
C TYR A 67 12.03 4.30 -26.34
N LYS A 68 11.36 3.19 -25.99
CA LYS A 68 11.90 1.84 -26.24
C LYS A 68 11.87 1.49 -27.72
N ILE A 69 10.81 1.87 -28.43
CA ILE A 69 10.67 1.64 -29.87
C ILE A 69 11.79 2.37 -30.62
N ASP A 70 11.95 3.66 -30.40
CA ASP A 70 12.96 4.49 -31.06
C ASP A 70 14.39 4.00 -30.76
N THR A 71 14.65 3.57 -29.51
CA THR A 71 15.94 2.97 -29.15
C THR A 71 16.18 1.64 -29.87
N ALA A 72 15.16 0.78 -29.98
CA ALA A 72 15.25 -0.46 -30.72
C ALA A 72 15.50 -0.21 -32.22
N VAL A 73 14.76 0.73 -32.81
CA VAL A 73 14.92 1.15 -34.21
C VAL A 73 16.35 1.62 -34.47
N ALA A 74 16.89 2.51 -33.62
CA ALA A 74 18.24 3.02 -33.78
C ALA A 74 19.28 1.88 -33.78
N ARG A 75 19.20 0.96 -32.82
CA ARG A 75 20.12 -0.18 -32.72
C ARG A 75 19.99 -1.15 -33.90
N LEU A 76 18.78 -1.39 -34.40
CA LEU A 76 18.57 -2.25 -35.57
C LEU A 76 19.11 -1.61 -36.84
N ARG A 77 18.97 -0.28 -37.00
CA ARG A 77 19.56 0.47 -38.11
C ARG A 77 21.10 0.50 -38.05
N GLU A 78 21.68 0.63 -36.86
CA GLU A 78 23.14 0.51 -36.65
C GLU A 78 23.70 -0.85 -37.09
N LEU A 79 22.90 -1.91 -36.98
CA LEU A 79 23.23 -3.25 -37.48
C LEU A 79 23.05 -3.40 -39.01
N GLY A 80 22.63 -2.34 -39.70
CA GLY A 80 22.45 -2.33 -41.16
C GLY A 80 21.12 -2.94 -41.64
N HIS A 81 20.10 -2.99 -40.76
CA HIS A 81 18.74 -3.36 -41.16
C HIS A 81 17.93 -2.13 -41.59
N GLU A 82 17.05 -2.34 -42.57
CA GLU A 82 16.00 -1.37 -42.89
C GLU A 82 14.87 -1.56 -41.89
N VAL A 83 14.43 -0.48 -41.24
CA VAL A 83 13.45 -0.56 -40.16
C VAL A 83 12.28 0.37 -40.41
N GLU A 84 11.10 -0.24 -40.58
CA GLU A 84 9.80 0.42 -40.69
C GLU A 84 9.10 0.44 -39.32
N ILE A 85 8.33 1.50 -39.07
CA ILE A 85 7.62 1.70 -37.80
C ILE A 85 6.16 2.01 -38.12
N GLU A 86 5.26 1.24 -37.53
CA GLU A 86 3.82 1.44 -37.64
C GLU A 86 3.22 1.55 -36.24
N ILE A 87 2.62 2.70 -35.92
CA ILE A 87 2.03 2.95 -34.60
C ILE A 87 0.58 3.39 -34.79
N ASP A 88 -0.34 2.63 -34.22
CA ASP A 88 -1.73 3.01 -34.03
C ASP A 88 -2.10 3.02 -32.54
N ASP A 89 -2.01 4.22 -31.96
CA ASP A 89 -2.47 4.51 -30.60
C ASP A 89 -3.92 5.02 -30.57
N THR A 90 -4.57 5.17 -31.73
CA THR A 90 -5.88 5.80 -31.89
C THR A 90 -7.03 4.81 -31.89
N THR A 91 -6.77 3.54 -32.21
CA THR A 91 -7.76 2.47 -32.16
C THR A 91 -7.74 1.79 -30.78
N PRO A 92 -8.84 1.80 -30.02
CA PRO A 92 -8.92 1.10 -28.75
C PRO A 92 -8.83 -0.41 -28.94
N ALA A 93 -8.20 -1.09 -27.99
CA ALA A 93 -8.35 -2.52 -27.80
C ALA A 93 -9.77 -2.86 -27.34
N VAL A 94 -10.23 -4.05 -27.72
CA VAL A 94 -11.55 -4.58 -27.39
C VAL A 94 -11.43 -5.96 -26.74
N ASP A 95 -12.52 -6.39 -26.09
CA ASP A 95 -12.63 -7.65 -25.37
C ASP A 95 -11.71 -7.73 -24.14
N PHE A 96 -11.98 -6.90 -23.14
CA PHE A 96 -11.19 -6.91 -21.89
C PHE A 96 -11.39 -8.21 -21.12
N ALA A 97 -12.59 -8.81 -21.23
CA ALA A 97 -12.91 -10.08 -20.61
C ALA A 97 -12.06 -11.23 -21.18
N GLY A 98 -11.99 -11.37 -22.50
CA GLY A 98 -11.12 -12.38 -23.14
C GLY A 98 -9.64 -12.14 -22.87
N PHE A 99 -9.19 -10.88 -22.82
CA PHE A 99 -7.83 -10.55 -22.38
C PHE A 99 -7.51 -11.01 -20.95
N MET A 100 -8.49 -10.91 -20.05
CA MET A 100 -8.35 -11.40 -18.67
C MET A 100 -8.38 -12.92 -18.60
N GLU A 101 -9.26 -13.58 -19.35
CA GLU A 101 -9.31 -15.04 -19.44
C GLU A 101 -7.99 -15.61 -19.98
N GLU A 102 -7.44 -15.04 -21.06
CA GLU A 102 -6.13 -15.44 -21.60
C GLU A 102 -5.00 -15.31 -20.55
N LYS A 103 -5.09 -14.31 -19.66
CA LYS A 103 -4.15 -14.18 -18.54
C LYS A 103 -4.35 -15.24 -17.47
N TYR A 104 -5.58 -15.67 -17.23
CA TYR A 104 -5.91 -16.74 -16.31
C TYR A 104 -5.46 -18.09 -16.86
N ASP A 105 -5.74 -18.39 -18.12
CA ASP A 105 -5.25 -19.59 -18.81
C ASP A 105 -3.72 -19.68 -18.74
N ARG A 106 -3.01 -18.59 -19.05
CA ARG A 106 -1.55 -18.52 -18.91
C ARG A 106 -1.06 -18.66 -17.47
N ALA A 107 -1.88 -18.37 -16.47
CA ALA A 107 -1.56 -18.61 -15.07
C ALA A 107 -1.75 -20.09 -14.72
N ASP A 108 -2.80 -20.72 -15.20
CA ASP A 108 -3.11 -22.13 -15.00
C ASP A 108 -2.08 -23.03 -15.70
N ASP A 109 -1.70 -22.72 -16.94
CA ASP A 109 -0.61 -23.40 -17.65
C ASP A 109 0.71 -23.32 -16.89
N ARG A 110 1.02 -22.14 -16.34
CA ARG A 110 2.20 -21.97 -15.48
C ARG A 110 2.07 -22.80 -14.22
N ALA A 111 0.90 -22.85 -13.57
CA ALA A 111 0.70 -23.67 -12.38
C ALA A 111 0.95 -25.15 -12.70
N ALA A 112 0.32 -25.68 -13.75
CA ALA A 112 0.48 -27.06 -14.21
C ALA A 112 1.94 -27.39 -14.57
N TYR A 113 2.62 -26.52 -15.31
CA TYR A 113 4.03 -26.70 -15.65
C TYR A 113 4.92 -26.75 -14.41
N GLN A 114 4.72 -25.85 -13.44
CA GLN A 114 5.51 -25.83 -12.21
C GLN A 114 5.25 -27.08 -11.35
N GLN A 115 4.00 -27.57 -11.28
CA GLN A 115 3.67 -28.82 -10.59
C GLN A 115 4.33 -30.04 -11.25
N TYR A 116 4.26 -30.12 -12.58
CA TYR A 116 4.91 -31.19 -13.34
C TYR A 116 6.43 -31.22 -13.07
N MET A 117 7.07 -30.06 -13.12
CA MET A 117 8.50 -29.93 -12.83
C MET A 117 8.82 -30.28 -11.38
N ALA A 118 8.01 -29.86 -10.41
CA ALA A 118 8.18 -30.23 -9.00
C ALA A 118 8.12 -31.75 -8.80
N ARG A 119 7.13 -32.42 -9.40
CA ARG A 119 6.98 -33.89 -9.31
C ARG A 119 8.19 -34.61 -9.87
N ARG A 120 8.71 -34.16 -11.01
CA ARG A 120 9.93 -34.71 -11.61
C ARG A 120 11.15 -34.53 -10.72
N GLU A 121 11.29 -33.36 -10.10
CA GLU A 121 12.40 -33.05 -9.20
C GLU A 121 12.34 -33.86 -7.89
N PHE A 122 11.17 -34.01 -7.26
CA PHE A 122 10.96 -34.90 -6.11
C PHE A 122 11.27 -36.35 -6.45
N TRP A 123 10.71 -36.87 -7.55
CA TRP A 123 10.95 -38.24 -7.98
C TRP A 123 12.45 -38.53 -8.17
N THR A 124 13.16 -37.58 -8.76
CA THR A 124 14.62 -37.70 -8.96
C THR A 124 15.36 -37.68 -7.62
N SER A 125 14.96 -36.81 -6.68
CA SER A 125 15.52 -36.76 -5.33
C SER A 125 15.33 -38.09 -4.58
N ASP A 126 14.09 -38.60 -4.54
CA ASP A 126 13.75 -39.85 -3.86
C ASP A 126 14.48 -41.05 -4.48
N THR A 127 14.62 -41.07 -5.81
CA THR A 127 15.39 -42.11 -6.50
C THR A 127 16.86 -42.10 -6.08
N ILE A 128 17.49 -40.92 -5.97
CA ILE A 128 18.87 -40.80 -5.52
C ILE A 128 18.99 -41.28 -4.07
N ARG A 129 18.10 -40.83 -3.19
CA ARG A 129 18.10 -41.20 -1.77
C ARG A 129 17.87 -42.69 -1.54
N ALA A 130 16.92 -43.29 -2.26
CA ALA A 130 16.68 -44.74 -2.21
C ALA A 130 17.90 -45.53 -2.70
N ALA A 131 18.59 -45.07 -3.75
CA ALA A 131 19.82 -45.71 -4.21
C ALA A 131 20.98 -45.57 -3.19
N ASN A 132 21.10 -44.40 -2.55
CA ASN A 132 22.06 -44.19 -1.46
C ASN A 132 21.73 -45.11 -0.27
N GLN A 133 20.46 -45.20 0.14
CA GLN A 133 20.01 -46.06 1.24
C GLN A 133 20.37 -47.53 1.01
N ARG A 134 20.10 -48.08 -0.17
CA ARG A 134 20.51 -49.46 -0.52
C ARG A 134 22.02 -49.68 -0.38
N THR A 135 22.81 -48.66 -0.67
CA THR A 135 24.27 -48.73 -0.52
C THR A 135 24.67 -48.70 0.96
N TYR A 136 24.03 -47.86 1.78
CA TYR A 136 24.23 -47.84 3.23
C TYR A 136 23.82 -49.17 3.88
N ASP A 137 22.70 -49.75 3.46
CA ASP A 137 22.22 -51.06 3.94
C ASP A 137 23.23 -52.16 3.58
N MET A 138 23.80 -52.12 2.37
CA MET A 138 24.85 -53.05 1.94
C MET A 138 26.16 -52.90 2.75
N LEU A 139 26.51 -51.68 3.18
CA LEU A 139 27.65 -51.44 4.06
C LEU A 139 27.40 -51.95 5.49
N ASN A 140 26.14 -52.08 5.90
CA ASN A 140 25.73 -52.59 7.22
C ASN A 140 26.50 -51.95 8.40
N GLY A 141 26.78 -50.64 8.30
CA GLY A 141 27.52 -49.91 9.34
C GLY A 141 28.99 -50.32 9.50
N GLN A 142 29.60 -51.00 8.52
CA GLN A 142 31.01 -51.38 8.58
C GLN A 142 31.89 -50.13 8.80
N PRO A 143 32.78 -50.10 9.81
CA PRO A 143 33.68 -48.97 10.01
C PRO A 143 34.74 -48.89 8.90
N ILE A 144 35.30 -47.70 8.70
CA ILE A 144 36.47 -47.54 7.84
C ILE A 144 37.67 -48.22 8.51
N LEU A 145 38.23 -49.23 7.85
CA LEU A 145 39.41 -49.95 8.31
C LEU A 145 40.67 -49.15 7.98
N VAL A 146 41.13 -48.31 8.90
CA VAL A 146 42.30 -47.44 8.72
C VAL A 146 43.58 -48.27 8.57
N GLY A 147 44.38 -47.98 7.55
CA GLY A 147 45.61 -48.70 7.19
C GLY A 147 45.40 -49.97 6.38
N HIS A 148 44.15 -50.35 6.08
CA HIS A 148 43.84 -51.51 5.24
C HIS A 148 43.79 -51.12 3.76
N HIS A 149 44.08 -52.06 2.84
CA HIS A 149 44.08 -51.79 1.38
C HIS A 149 42.70 -51.35 0.82
N SER A 150 41.62 -51.49 1.60
CA SER A 150 40.25 -51.10 1.22
C SER A 150 39.85 -49.71 1.72
N GLU A 151 40.65 -49.06 2.56
CA GLU A 151 40.37 -47.75 3.16
C GLU A 151 39.99 -46.71 2.11
N ASP A 152 40.86 -46.53 1.13
CA ASP A 152 40.72 -45.59 0.01
C ASP A 152 39.40 -45.78 -0.76
N ARG A 153 39.02 -47.04 -0.98
CA ARG A 153 37.78 -47.39 -1.70
C ARG A 153 36.57 -47.02 -0.85
N HIS A 154 36.62 -47.27 0.46
CA HIS A 154 35.54 -46.96 1.37
C HIS A 154 35.35 -45.44 1.49
N ARG A 155 36.42 -44.66 1.68
CA ARG A 155 36.36 -43.19 1.70
C ARG A 155 35.74 -42.62 0.42
N ARG A 156 36.24 -43.03 -0.75
CA ARG A 156 35.69 -42.59 -2.06
C ARG A 156 34.24 -43.01 -2.26
N LEU A 157 33.78 -44.11 -1.67
CA LEU A 157 32.37 -44.50 -1.71
C LEU A 157 31.51 -43.53 -0.89
N LEU A 158 31.89 -43.27 0.37
CA LEU A 158 31.18 -42.34 1.24
C LEU A 158 31.16 -40.93 0.68
N ASP A 159 32.27 -40.45 0.11
CA ASP A 159 32.34 -39.15 -0.54
C ASP A 159 31.35 -39.06 -1.71
N ARG A 160 31.27 -40.09 -2.57
CA ARG A 160 30.29 -40.14 -3.66
C ARG A 160 28.86 -40.16 -3.15
N LEU A 161 28.57 -40.91 -2.08
CA LEU A 161 27.24 -40.95 -1.47
C LEU A 161 26.86 -39.57 -0.91
N TRP A 162 27.79 -38.90 -0.22
CA TRP A 162 27.60 -37.55 0.32
C TRP A 162 27.29 -36.52 -0.79
N GLN A 163 28.05 -36.54 -1.90
CA GLN A 163 27.78 -35.64 -3.03
C GLN A 163 26.43 -35.91 -3.69
N ARG A 164 26.04 -37.19 -3.81
CA ARG A 164 24.70 -37.57 -4.32
C ARG A 164 23.59 -37.13 -3.37
N GLU A 165 23.80 -37.26 -2.07
CA GLU A 165 22.86 -36.82 -1.04
C GLU A 165 22.65 -35.30 -1.11
N GLY A 166 23.72 -34.53 -1.19
CA GLY A 166 23.65 -33.08 -1.40
C GLY A 166 22.87 -32.69 -2.66
N LYS A 167 23.07 -33.41 -3.77
CA LYS A 167 22.27 -33.23 -5.00
C LYS A 167 20.79 -33.57 -4.79
N ALA A 168 20.48 -34.62 -4.03
CA ALA A 168 19.09 -34.99 -3.74
C ALA A 168 18.38 -33.92 -2.92
N TRP A 169 19.03 -33.37 -1.89
CA TRP A 169 18.49 -32.27 -1.10
C TRP A 169 18.30 -30.99 -1.93
N ALA A 170 19.26 -30.63 -2.77
CA ALA A 170 19.12 -29.49 -3.68
C ALA A 170 17.91 -29.64 -4.63
N LEU A 171 17.66 -30.85 -5.14
CA LEU A 171 16.47 -31.14 -5.95
C LEU A 171 15.17 -31.08 -5.14
N TYR A 172 15.20 -31.56 -3.90
CA TYR A 172 14.06 -31.52 -2.98
C TYR A 172 13.65 -30.08 -2.66
N ASP A 173 14.61 -29.22 -2.32
CA ASP A 173 14.35 -27.80 -2.03
C ASP A 173 13.89 -27.05 -3.29
N LYS A 174 14.49 -27.35 -4.44
CA LYS A 174 14.05 -26.80 -5.72
C LYS A 174 12.59 -27.19 -6.02
N ALA A 175 12.21 -28.44 -5.76
CA ALA A 175 10.85 -28.92 -5.94
C ALA A 175 9.85 -28.22 -5.01
N LYS A 176 10.21 -27.95 -3.75
CA LYS A 176 9.42 -27.13 -2.84
C LYS A 176 9.18 -25.72 -3.40
N HIS A 177 10.23 -25.05 -3.85
CA HIS A 177 10.09 -23.73 -4.49
C HIS A 177 9.19 -23.77 -5.73
N ARG A 178 9.22 -24.87 -6.51
CA ARG A 178 8.30 -25.06 -7.65
C ARG A 178 6.85 -25.21 -7.18
N ILE A 179 6.59 -25.92 -6.08
CA ILE A 179 5.25 -26.01 -5.47
C ILE A 179 4.75 -24.61 -5.07
N ASP A 180 5.56 -23.82 -4.37
CA ASP A 180 5.15 -22.47 -3.95
C ASP A 180 4.77 -21.59 -5.14
N ARG A 181 5.57 -21.67 -6.22
CA ARG A 181 5.30 -20.97 -7.48
C ARG A 181 4.04 -21.47 -8.17
N ALA A 182 3.77 -22.77 -8.13
CA ALA A 182 2.55 -23.34 -8.68
C ALA A 182 1.32 -22.84 -7.91
N ALA A 183 1.37 -22.84 -6.58
CA ALA A 183 0.28 -22.34 -5.73
C ALA A 183 0.02 -20.85 -5.99
N ALA A 184 1.07 -20.03 -6.10
CA ALA A 184 0.93 -18.62 -6.44
C ALA A 184 0.30 -18.40 -7.84
N ALA A 185 0.65 -19.22 -8.82
CA ALA A 185 0.08 -19.15 -10.16
C ALA A 185 -1.39 -19.61 -10.18
N ALA A 186 -1.73 -20.71 -9.50
CA ALA A 186 -3.11 -21.20 -9.38
C ALA A 186 -4.03 -20.20 -8.66
N ASN A 187 -3.51 -19.50 -7.65
CA ASN A 187 -4.28 -18.48 -6.92
C ASN A 187 -4.43 -17.15 -7.68
N PHE A 188 -3.84 -17.00 -8.88
CA PHE A 188 -3.78 -15.73 -9.60
C PHE A 188 -5.16 -15.13 -9.88
N ARG A 189 -6.11 -15.94 -10.36
CA ARG A 189 -7.50 -15.52 -10.62
C ARG A 189 -8.18 -15.04 -9.34
N SER A 190 -8.20 -15.89 -8.32
CA SER A 190 -8.80 -15.56 -7.01
C SER A 190 -8.22 -14.30 -6.37
N TYR A 191 -6.91 -14.05 -6.53
CA TYR A 191 -6.27 -12.85 -6.04
C TYR A 191 -6.70 -11.59 -6.83
N LYS A 192 -6.84 -11.72 -8.16
CA LYS A 192 -7.25 -10.61 -9.04
C LYS A 192 -8.71 -10.20 -8.87
N GLU A 193 -9.56 -11.19 -8.61
CA GLU A 193 -11.02 -11.05 -8.44
C GLU A 193 -11.43 -10.84 -6.98
N ASN A 194 -10.49 -10.92 -6.04
CA ASN A 194 -10.75 -10.64 -4.64
C ASN A 194 -11.51 -9.30 -4.49
N PRO A 195 -12.69 -9.27 -3.86
CA PRO A 195 -13.57 -8.10 -3.87
C PRO A 195 -12.91 -6.80 -3.42
N GLY A 196 -12.12 -6.83 -2.35
CA GLY A 196 -11.41 -5.63 -1.87
C GLY A 196 -10.32 -5.16 -2.83
N THR A 197 -9.64 -6.08 -3.53
CA THR A 197 -8.68 -5.74 -4.59
C THR A 197 -9.39 -5.14 -5.80
N THR A 198 -10.53 -5.71 -6.20
CA THR A 198 -11.35 -5.26 -7.33
C THR A 198 -11.92 -3.86 -7.07
N GLN A 199 -12.46 -3.59 -5.89
CA GLN A 199 -12.93 -2.25 -5.50
C GLN A 199 -11.83 -1.19 -5.58
N ARG A 200 -10.62 -1.48 -5.08
CA ARG A 200 -9.48 -0.54 -5.19
C ARG A 200 -9.07 -0.30 -6.64
N ARG A 201 -9.18 -1.31 -7.50
CA ARG A 201 -8.89 -1.19 -8.93
C ARG A 201 -9.91 -0.27 -9.62
N ILE A 202 -11.20 -0.49 -9.39
CA ILE A 202 -12.28 0.36 -9.91
C ILE A 202 -12.05 1.82 -9.50
N LEU A 203 -11.81 2.08 -8.21
CA LEU A 203 -11.52 3.43 -7.71
C LEU A 203 -10.30 4.07 -8.41
N GLY A 204 -9.27 3.27 -8.69
CA GLY A 204 -8.09 3.70 -9.44
C GLY A 204 -8.45 4.13 -10.87
N ILE A 205 -9.22 3.33 -11.59
CA ILE A 205 -9.63 3.63 -12.97
C ILE A 205 -10.58 4.82 -13.01
N GLU A 206 -11.54 4.94 -12.09
CA GLU A 206 -12.43 6.11 -11.97
C GLU A 206 -11.64 7.40 -11.68
N THR A 207 -10.60 7.30 -10.86
CA THR A 207 -9.71 8.45 -10.57
C THR A 207 -8.95 8.87 -11.82
N GLU A 208 -8.46 7.91 -12.59
CA GLU A 208 -7.79 8.14 -13.86
C GLU A 208 -8.73 8.77 -14.90
N LEU A 209 -9.97 8.27 -15.03
CA LEU A 209 -11.00 8.84 -15.89
C LEU A 209 -11.34 10.27 -15.50
N ARG A 210 -11.49 10.57 -14.21
CA ARG A 210 -11.67 11.95 -13.73
C ARG A 210 -10.48 12.86 -14.04
N ARG A 211 -9.26 12.33 -13.94
CA ARG A 211 -8.04 13.06 -14.32
C ARG A 211 -8.03 13.40 -15.81
N ILE A 212 -8.37 12.44 -16.66
CA ILE A 212 -8.49 12.62 -18.11
C ILE A 212 -9.60 13.63 -18.42
N GLY A 213 -10.79 13.48 -17.83
CA GLY A 213 -11.93 14.39 -18.01
C GLY A 213 -11.59 15.85 -17.70
N ARG A 214 -10.96 16.12 -16.54
CA ARG A 214 -10.51 17.47 -16.18
C ARG A 214 -9.46 18.03 -17.15
N ALA A 215 -8.56 17.18 -17.66
CA ALA A 215 -7.56 17.60 -18.62
C ALA A 215 -8.20 18.01 -19.96
N LEU A 216 -9.20 17.25 -20.41
CA LEU A 216 -10.00 17.56 -21.59
C LEU A 216 -10.82 18.85 -21.40
N GLU A 217 -11.48 19.03 -20.26
CA GLU A 217 -12.21 20.27 -19.96
C GLU A 217 -11.29 21.49 -19.92
N ALA A 218 -10.10 21.37 -19.32
CA ALA A 218 -9.20 22.49 -19.14
C ALA A 218 -8.42 22.88 -20.41
N ASN A 219 -8.07 21.91 -21.26
CA ASN A 219 -7.14 22.12 -22.37
C ASN A 219 -7.51 21.41 -23.67
N GLY A 220 -8.65 20.71 -23.74
CA GLY A 220 -9.02 19.86 -24.88
C GLY A 220 -9.04 20.61 -26.21
N ASP A 221 -9.51 21.86 -26.23
CA ASP A 221 -9.56 22.70 -27.43
C ASP A 221 -8.17 23.04 -28.01
N ARG A 222 -7.10 22.87 -27.21
CA ARG A 222 -5.71 23.12 -27.64
C ARG A 222 -5.01 21.85 -28.11
N TRP A 223 -5.65 20.69 -27.98
CA TRP A 223 -5.05 19.40 -28.34
C TRP A 223 -5.29 19.14 -29.82
N SER A 224 -4.33 18.47 -30.48
CA SER A 224 -4.54 18.01 -31.85
C SER A 224 -5.63 16.94 -31.91
N ASP A 225 -6.30 16.81 -33.07
CA ASP A 225 -7.28 15.76 -33.32
C ASP A 225 -6.69 14.36 -33.04
N HIS A 226 -5.43 14.15 -33.40
CA HIS A 226 -4.72 12.89 -33.13
C HIS A 226 -4.56 12.63 -31.63
N SER A 227 -4.15 13.64 -30.85
CA SER A 227 -4.05 13.52 -29.38
C SER A 227 -5.40 13.24 -28.72
N LEU A 228 -6.48 13.84 -29.24
CA LEU A 228 -7.85 13.58 -28.80
C LEU A 228 -8.28 12.16 -29.14
N ALA A 229 -7.96 11.66 -30.33
CA ALA A 229 -8.25 10.28 -30.75
C ALA A 229 -7.56 9.24 -29.85
N ILE A 230 -6.27 9.41 -29.56
CA ILE A 230 -5.54 8.54 -28.61
C ILE A 230 -6.22 8.55 -27.24
N THR A 231 -6.58 9.75 -26.74
CA THR A 231 -7.22 9.88 -25.43
C THR A 231 -8.61 9.25 -25.40
N ARG A 232 -9.37 9.33 -26.50
CA ARG A 232 -10.66 8.63 -26.64
C ARG A 232 -10.47 7.11 -26.59
N ALA A 233 -9.47 6.56 -27.27
CA ALA A 233 -9.17 5.13 -27.21
C ALA A 233 -8.89 4.67 -25.78
N GLU A 234 -8.09 5.44 -25.01
CA GLU A 234 -7.84 5.14 -23.60
C GLU A 234 -9.09 5.20 -22.73
N ILE A 235 -9.98 6.16 -22.97
CA ILE A 235 -11.24 6.26 -22.23
C ILE A 235 -12.10 5.02 -22.50
N VAL A 236 -12.26 4.62 -23.76
CA VAL A 236 -13.05 3.45 -24.14
C VAL A 236 -12.54 2.19 -23.43
N GLU A 237 -11.23 1.94 -23.46
CA GLU A 237 -10.65 0.79 -22.77
C GLU A 237 -10.83 0.82 -21.25
N LYS A 238 -10.73 2.00 -20.64
CA LYS A 238 -10.93 2.16 -19.19
C LYS A 238 -12.38 1.94 -18.78
N LEU A 239 -13.34 2.37 -19.60
CA LEU A 239 -14.76 2.11 -19.37
C LEU A 239 -15.06 0.62 -19.49
N GLU A 240 -14.55 -0.04 -20.54
CA GLU A 240 -14.65 -1.49 -20.69
C GLU A 240 -14.04 -2.25 -19.49
N GLU A 241 -12.86 -1.82 -19.02
CA GLU A 241 -12.20 -2.39 -17.86
C GLU A 241 -13.03 -2.22 -16.58
N ILE A 242 -13.60 -1.03 -16.33
CA ILE A 242 -14.49 -0.78 -15.18
C ILE A 242 -15.72 -1.68 -15.24
N ASP A 243 -16.37 -1.79 -16.40
CA ASP A 243 -17.58 -2.60 -16.56
C ASP A 243 -17.32 -4.09 -16.33
N TYR A 244 -16.15 -4.59 -16.71
CA TYR A 244 -15.72 -5.94 -16.37
C TYR A 244 -15.55 -6.12 -14.86
N TRP A 245 -14.84 -5.21 -14.19
CA TRP A 245 -14.59 -5.34 -12.75
C TRP A 245 -15.85 -5.17 -11.90
N TRP A 246 -16.82 -4.37 -12.35
CA TRP A 246 -18.14 -4.31 -11.70
C TRP A 246 -18.87 -5.65 -11.80
N ARG A 247 -18.90 -6.28 -12.99
CA ARG A 247 -19.49 -7.63 -13.15
C ARG A 247 -18.84 -8.67 -12.23
N VAL A 248 -17.51 -8.63 -12.08
CA VAL A 248 -16.78 -9.51 -11.14
C VAL A 248 -17.24 -9.30 -9.69
N LEU A 249 -17.52 -8.06 -9.28
CA LEU A 249 -18.05 -7.77 -7.93
C LEU A 249 -19.48 -8.27 -7.76
N ASP A 250 -20.33 -8.06 -8.76
CA ASP A 250 -21.71 -8.51 -8.75
C ASP A 250 -21.81 -10.04 -8.66
N GLU A 251 -21.01 -10.75 -9.47
CA GLU A 251 -20.92 -12.22 -9.47
C GLU A 251 -20.38 -12.78 -8.14
N ALA A 252 -19.46 -12.06 -7.47
CA ALA A 252 -18.95 -12.46 -6.17
C ALA A 252 -20.02 -12.40 -5.06
N GLY A 253 -21.14 -11.70 -5.28
CA GLY A 253 -22.23 -11.55 -4.32
C GLY A 253 -21.80 -10.87 -3.01
N VAL A 254 -20.63 -10.22 -3.00
CA VAL A 254 -20.09 -9.53 -1.82
C VAL A 254 -20.66 -8.12 -1.78
N ARG A 255 -21.23 -7.75 -0.63
CA ARG A 255 -21.71 -6.39 -0.41
C ARG A 255 -20.55 -5.39 -0.57
N VAL A 256 -20.68 -4.54 -1.58
CA VAL A 256 -19.78 -3.40 -1.80
C VAL A 256 -20.29 -2.24 -0.96
N TRP A 257 -19.42 -1.70 -0.11
CA TRP A 257 -19.76 -0.59 0.77
C TRP A 257 -19.38 0.74 0.14
N GLY A 258 -20.25 1.72 0.22
CA GLY A 258 -20.03 3.10 -0.19
C GLY A 258 -20.39 4.11 0.93
N PRO A 259 -20.13 5.41 0.73
CA PRO A 259 -20.47 6.42 1.72
C PRO A 259 -21.96 6.49 2.04
N ASP A 260 -22.83 6.18 1.08
CA ASP A 260 -24.30 6.24 1.26
C ASP A 260 -24.84 5.09 2.12
N ASP A 261 -24.03 4.06 2.41
CA ASP A 261 -24.42 2.94 3.29
C ASP A 261 -24.31 3.28 4.78
N PHE A 262 -23.71 4.40 5.17
CA PHE A 262 -23.37 4.69 6.56
C PHE A 262 -23.87 6.04 7.03
N ALA A 263 -24.29 6.11 8.29
CA ALA A 263 -24.53 7.32 9.03
C ALA A 263 -23.52 7.50 10.18
N VAL A 264 -23.36 8.74 10.66
CA VAL A 264 -22.61 8.99 11.90
C VAL A 264 -23.37 8.35 13.07
N GLY A 265 -22.65 7.61 13.92
CA GLY A 265 -23.22 6.82 15.03
C GLY A 265 -23.52 5.36 14.69
N ASP A 266 -23.44 4.96 13.41
CA ASP A 266 -23.50 3.56 13.02
C ASP A 266 -22.29 2.77 13.52
N PHE A 267 -22.34 1.45 13.44
CA PHE A 267 -21.25 0.57 13.81
C PHE A 267 -20.78 -0.24 12.63
N VAL A 268 -19.47 -0.30 12.43
CA VAL A 268 -18.84 -1.08 11.36
C VAL A 268 -17.85 -2.09 11.91
N SER A 269 -17.71 -3.20 11.20
CA SER A 269 -16.76 -4.25 11.53
C SER A 269 -15.76 -4.45 10.41
N TRP A 270 -14.48 -4.61 10.75
CA TRP A 270 -13.41 -4.99 9.81
C TRP A 270 -12.78 -6.36 10.14
N SER A 271 -13.14 -6.93 11.30
CA SER A 271 -12.68 -8.24 11.76
C SER A 271 -13.80 -8.89 12.55
N ARG A 272 -13.91 -10.22 12.47
CA ARG A 272 -14.95 -10.96 13.21
C ARG A 272 -14.94 -10.56 14.70
N ASP A 273 -16.13 -10.27 15.22
CA ASP A 273 -16.41 -9.91 16.61
C ASP A 273 -15.86 -8.56 17.11
N ARG A 274 -15.50 -7.63 16.21
CA ARG A 274 -15.17 -6.25 16.58
C ARG A 274 -16.00 -5.22 15.82
N TRP A 275 -16.65 -4.34 16.57
CA TRP A 275 -17.50 -3.27 16.08
C TRP A 275 -16.94 -1.91 16.48
N HIS A 276 -17.01 -0.94 15.58
CA HIS A 276 -16.46 0.39 15.78
C HIS A 276 -17.50 1.44 15.39
N GLU A 277 -17.81 2.35 16.31
CA GLU A 277 -18.74 3.45 16.07
C GLU A 277 -18.18 4.42 15.03
N VAL A 278 -19.02 4.84 14.07
CA VAL A 278 -18.70 5.77 12.99
C VAL A 278 -18.73 7.20 13.50
N ALA A 279 -17.57 7.85 13.55
CA ALA A 279 -17.40 9.26 13.88
C ALA A 279 -17.71 10.19 12.71
N ARG A 280 -17.39 9.76 11.48
CA ARG A 280 -17.51 10.55 10.27
C ARG A 280 -17.58 9.66 9.04
N VAL A 281 -18.41 10.02 8.09
CA VAL A 281 -18.45 9.42 6.76
C VAL A 281 -17.67 10.30 5.80
N ASN A 282 -16.66 9.75 5.13
CA ASN A 282 -15.86 10.44 4.11
C ASN A 282 -16.04 9.75 2.74
N PRO A 283 -15.69 10.40 1.62
CA PRO A 283 -15.89 9.81 0.29
C PRO A 283 -15.18 8.46 0.03
N LYS A 284 -14.12 8.13 0.79
CA LYS A 284 -13.31 6.90 0.59
C LYS A 284 -13.22 6.01 1.83
N SER A 285 -13.77 6.45 2.96
CA SER A 285 -13.62 5.77 4.25
C SER A 285 -14.61 6.29 5.27
N VAL A 286 -14.90 5.47 6.28
CA VAL A 286 -15.51 5.92 7.52
C VAL A 286 -14.42 6.14 8.57
N SER A 287 -14.44 7.27 9.28
CA SER A 287 -13.62 7.44 10.47
C SER A 287 -14.34 6.79 11.65
N VAL A 288 -13.68 5.87 12.34
CA VAL A 288 -14.32 5.02 13.35
C VAL A 288 -13.61 5.12 14.69
N ALA A 289 -14.31 4.73 15.76
CA ALA A 289 -13.75 4.62 17.09
C ALA A 289 -12.69 3.51 17.15
N GLY A 290 -11.41 3.89 17.15
CA GLY A 290 -10.21 3.07 17.39
C GLY A 290 -10.10 1.74 16.62
N LEU A 291 -9.22 1.63 15.62
CA LEU A 291 -9.01 0.38 14.86
C LEU A 291 -7.97 -0.56 15.49
N TYR A 292 -6.92 0.01 16.08
CA TYR A 292 -5.75 -0.73 16.57
C TYR A 292 -5.57 -0.66 18.09
N GLU A 293 -6.32 0.22 18.76
CA GLU A 293 -6.31 0.32 20.20
C GLU A 293 -7.29 -0.71 20.76
N THR A 294 -6.76 -1.80 21.32
CA THR A 294 -7.52 -2.75 22.13
C THR A 294 -7.88 -2.08 23.45
N LEU A 295 -8.89 -1.20 23.43
CA LEU A 295 -9.43 -0.59 24.65
C LEU A 295 -10.33 -1.55 25.44
N GLY A 296 -10.27 -2.85 25.14
CA GLY A 296 -10.74 -3.94 25.99
C GLY A 296 -12.15 -4.46 25.71
N GLY A 297 -12.76 -4.14 24.57
CA GLY A 297 -14.13 -4.56 24.25
C GLY A 297 -14.34 -5.00 22.80
N ARG A 298 -15.33 -5.88 22.58
CA ARG A 298 -15.86 -6.27 21.26
C ARG A 298 -16.51 -5.10 20.52
N VAL A 299 -16.83 -4.01 21.21
CA VAL A 299 -17.44 -2.81 20.66
C VAL A 299 -16.63 -1.60 21.12
N GLN A 300 -16.21 -0.76 20.17
CA GLN A 300 -15.48 0.47 20.39
C GLN A 300 -16.41 1.65 20.11
N THR A 301 -16.57 2.54 21.09
CA THR A 301 -17.44 3.73 20.99
C THR A 301 -16.62 5.01 21.05
N LEU A 302 -17.16 6.10 20.50
CA LEU A 302 -16.53 7.41 20.55
C LEU A 302 -16.43 7.92 21.98
N THR A 303 -17.39 7.57 22.83
CA THR A 303 -17.35 7.86 24.26
C THR A 303 -16.15 7.20 24.92
N ALA A 304 -15.95 5.88 24.70
CA ALA A 304 -14.80 5.15 25.26
C ALA A 304 -13.46 5.66 24.71
N LEU A 305 -13.40 5.95 23.41
CA LEU A 305 -12.24 6.54 22.76
C LEU A 305 -11.91 7.92 23.34
N THR A 306 -12.93 8.76 23.54
CA THR A 306 -12.80 10.11 24.09
C THR A 306 -12.21 10.03 25.50
N ARG A 307 -12.77 9.21 26.39
CA ARG A 307 -12.27 9.04 27.78
C ARG A 307 -10.79 8.73 27.89
N ARG A 308 -10.19 8.12 26.86
CA ARG A 308 -8.77 7.74 26.81
C ARG A 308 -7.93 8.66 25.92
N ASN A 309 -8.46 9.83 25.57
CA ASN A 309 -7.80 10.83 24.72
C ASN A 309 -7.42 10.29 23.32
N GLY A 310 -8.14 9.27 22.84
CA GLY A 310 -7.95 8.67 21.53
C GLY A 310 -8.52 9.53 20.40
N ARG A 311 -8.17 9.18 19.16
CA ARG A 311 -8.65 9.86 17.94
C ARG A 311 -9.29 8.85 16.99
N PRO A 312 -10.38 9.23 16.29
CA PRO A 312 -10.97 8.38 15.27
C PRO A 312 -9.95 8.03 14.19
N GLN A 313 -10.01 6.81 13.68
CA GLN A 313 -9.09 6.30 12.67
C GLN A 313 -9.87 5.96 11.39
N PRO A 314 -9.29 6.20 10.19
CA PRO A 314 -9.98 5.92 8.94
C PRO A 314 -10.00 4.41 8.64
N LEU A 315 -11.19 3.88 8.35
CA LEU A 315 -11.42 2.55 7.83
C LEU A 315 -11.95 2.65 6.39
N SER A 316 -11.19 2.11 5.44
CA SER A 316 -11.56 2.09 4.02
C SER A 316 -12.75 1.15 3.78
N TYR A 317 -13.64 1.49 2.85
CA TYR A 317 -14.86 0.74 2.58
C TYR A 317 -14.60 -0.72 2.18
N ASP A 318 -13.53 -0.97 1.43
CA ASP A 318 -13.10 -2.31 1.01
C ASP A 318 -12.66 -3.25 2.14
N LYS A 319 -12.56 -2.72 3.36
CA LYS A 319 -12.24 -3.49 4.57
C LYS A 319 -13.46 -3.75 5.45
N VAL A 320 -14.61 -3.15 5.14
CA VAL A 320 -15.82 -3.32 5.93
C VAL A 320 -16.43 -4.69 5.61
N ILE A 321 -16.66 -5.48 6.65
CA ILE A 321 -17.27 -6.82 6.55
C ILE A 321 -18.63 -6.91 7.25
N GLY A 322 -19.04 -5.85 7.95
CA GLY A 322 -20.32 -5.79 8.65
C GLY A 322 -20.70 -4.35 9.02
N HIS A 323 -22.01 -4.13 9.12
CA HIS A 323 -22.64 -2.85 9.47
C HIS A 323 -23.83 -3.12 10.38
N LEU A 324 -24.00 -2.24 11.36
CA LEU A 324 -25.21 -2.11 12.16
C LEU A 324 -25.55 -0.63 12.21
N THR A 325 -26.82 -0.29 12.03
CA THR A 325 -27.30 1.04 12.37
C THR A 325 -27.14 1.31 13.86
N ALA A 326 -27.11 2.58 14.27
CA ALA A 326 -27.06 2.94 15.70
C ALA A 326 -28.17 2.25 16.53
N ALA A 327 -29.38 2.10 15.96
CA ALA A 327 -30.51 1.43 16.60
C ALA A 327 -30.27 -0.08 16.76
N GLN A 328 -29.81 -0.75 15.69
CA GLN A 328 -29.47 -2.17 15.74
C GLN A 328 -28.32 -2.45 16.71
N ALA A 329 -27.32 -1.56 16.79
CA ALA A 329 -26.23 -1.69 17.75
C ALA A 329 -26.75 -1.61 19.20
N ARG A 330 -27.71 -0.71 19.50
CA ARG A 330 -28.35 -0.63 20.82
C ARG A 330 -29.09 -1.90 21.19
N GLU A 331 -29.78 -2.52 20.22
CA GLU A 331 -30.46 -3.81 20.42
C GLU A 331 -29.48 -4.97 20.59
N HIS A 332 -28.39 -4.99 19.81
CA HIS A 332 -27.37 -6.04 19.88
C HIS A 332 -26.49 -5.97 21.13
N PHE A 333 -26.29 -4.79 21.71
CA PHE A 333 -25.38 -4.55 22.84
C PHE A 333 -26.04 -3.75 23.99
N PRO A 334 -27.18 -4.20 24.54
CA PRO A 334 -27.98 -3.39 25.48
C PRO A 334 -27.22 -3.02 26.76
N GLU A 335 -26.41 -3.94 27.31
CA GLU A 335 -25.61 -3.69 28.51
C GLU A 335 -24.55 -2.60 28.31
N LEU A 336 -23.93 -2.56 27.11
CA LEU A 336 -22.94 -1.54 26.77
C LEU A 336 -23.59 -0.15 26.76
N PHE A 337 -24.73 -0.03 26.08
CA PHE A 337 -25.41 1.27 25.98
C PHE A 337 -25.99 1.71 27.32
N ALA A 338 -26.49 0.79 28.14
CA ALA A 338 -26.87 1.10 29.52
C ALA A 338 -25.70 1.70 30.33
N LEU A 339 -24.49 1.13 30.20
CA LEU A 339 -23.29 1.67 30.86
C LEU A 339 -22.89 3.06 30.32
N LEU A 340 -22.98 3.26 29.00
CA LEU A 340 -22.63 4.53 28.35
C LEU A 340 -23.61 5.65 28.70
N ASP A 341 -24.90 5.34 28.80
CA ASP A 341 -25.96 6.31 29.09
C ASP A 341 -25.89 6.83 30.55
N VAL A 342 -25.38 6.02 31.48
CA VAL A 342 -25.24 6.39 32.92
C VAL A 342 -24.12 7.40 33.17
N ALA A 343 -23.10 7.47 32.32
CA ALA A 343 -21.96 8.36 32.50
C ALA A 343 -21.43 8.89 31.16
N PRO A 344 -22.06 9.89 30.52
CA PRO A 344 -21.57 10.44 29.27
C PRO A 344 -20.15 11.02 29.44
N ALA A 345 -19.29 10.86 28.43
CA ALA A 345 -17.97 11.48 28.46
C ALA A 345 -18.10 13.01 28.40
N ARG A 346 -17.30 13.72 29.20
CA ARG A 346 -17.20 15.19 29.13
C ARG A 346 -16.73 15.58 27.73
N PRO A 347 -17.40 16.50 27.01
CA PRO A 347 -17.01 16.85 25.65
C PRO A 347 -15.62 17.49 25.65
N ARG A 348 -14.77 17.10 24.70
CA ARG A 348 -13.45 17.71 24.50
C ARG A 348 -13.59 19.07 23.82
N PRO A 349 -13.14 20.18 24.43
CA PRO A 349 -13.26 21.49 23.80
C PRO A 349 -12.24 21.68 22.68
N ASN A 350 -12.58 22.51 21.70
CA ASN A 350 -11.65 22.97 20.68
C ASN A 350 -10.64 23.96 21.29
N LYS A 351 -9.39 23.94 20.80
CA LYS A 351 -8.40 24.97 21.14
C LYS A 351 -8.80 26.32 20.56
N LYS A 352 -8.88 27.35 21.41
CA LYS A 352 -9.09 28.75 21.04
C LYS A 352 -7.91 29.25 20.20
N ARG A 353 -8.21 29.97 19.12
CA ARG A 353 -7.24 30.68 18.28
C ARG A 353 -7.00 32.09 18.84
N GLY A 354 -5.86 32.69 18.50
CA GLY A 354 -5.52 34.06 18.90
C GLY A 354 -4.46 34.67 17.99
N SER A 355 -4.19 35.97 18.16
CA SER A 355 -3.20 36.72 17.38
C SER A 355 -1.75 36.33 17.67
N VAL A 356 -1.46 35.86 18.90
CA VAL A 356 -0.12 35.46 19.33
C VAL A 356 0.05 33.96 19.13
N LYS A 357 1.12 33.54 18.47
CA LYS A 357 1.46 32.11 18.33
C LYS A 357 1.79 31.54 19.72
N LEU A 358 1.05 30.53 20.15
CA LEU A 358 1.24 29.83 21.42
C LEU A 358 1.40 28.35 21.10
N ASP A 359 2.65 27.90 21.17
CA ASP A 359 3.06 26.53 20.91
C ASP A 359 2.83 25.67 22.17
N HIS A 360 2.50 24.40 21.98
CA HIS A 360 2.10 23.47 23.05
C HIS A 360 2.90 22.17 22.94
N HIS A 361 3.53 21.78 24.04
CA HIS A 361 4.42 20.63 24.14
C HIS A 361 4.03 19.75 25.32
N ARG A 362 3.88 18.44 25.06
CA ARG A 362 3.52 17.43 26.06
C ARG A 362 4.74 16.85 26.77
N ALA A 363 4.68 16.73 28.10
CA ALA A 363 5.70 16.06 28.92
C ALA A 363 5.08 15.19 30.02
N ALA A 364 5.81 14.17 30.50
CA ALA A 364 5.32 13.09 31.39
C ALA A 364 4.61 13.55 32.69
N GLU A 365 4.98 14.73 33.20
CA GLU A 365 4.53 15.28 34.48
C GLU A 365 3.90 16.68 34.33
N GLY A 366 3.60 17.09 33.09
CA GLY A 366 3.03 18.40 32.84
C GLY A 366 2.97 18.78 31.36
N GLU A 367 2.21 19.82 31.09
CA GLU A 367 2.07 20.39 29.75
C GLU A 367 2.80 21.74 29.73
N ARG A 368 3.50 22.02 28.63
CA ARG A 368 4.29 23.24 28.46
C ARG A 368 3.76 24.04 27.30
N TRP A 369 3.72 25.36 27.47
CA TRP A 369 3.44 26.29 26.39
C TRP A 369 4.55 27.32 26.24
N GLU A 370 4.73 27.77 25.00
CA GLU A 370 5.73 28.75 24.63
C GLU A 370 5.11 29.79 23.71
N TRP A 371 5.41 31.06 23.92
CA TRP A 371 5.06 32.12 23.00
C TRP A 371 6.11 33.22 23.02
N ARG A 372 6.16 34.00 21.93
CA ARG A 372 7.12 35.08 21.78
C ARG A 372 6.39 36.38 21.49
N VAL A 373 6.88 37.45 22.12
CA VAL A 373 6.49 38.84 21.86
C VAL A 373 7.79 39.62 21.78
N ASP A 374 8.06 40.26 20.65
CA ASP A 374 9.31 40.97 20.39
C ASP A 374 10.57 40.10 20.58
N ASP A 375 11.49 40.55 21.45
CA ASP A 375 12.71 39.85 21.86
C ASP A 375 12.54 39.05 23.15
N VAL A 376 11.30 38.82 23.63
CA VAL A 376 11.01 38.06 24.85
C VAL A 376 10.25 36.78 24.52
N GLU A 377 10.77 35.66 25.01
CA GLU A 377 10.13 34.35 24.98
C GLU A 377 9.58 34.01 26.36
N TYR A 378 8.33 33.57 26.39
CA TYR A 378 7.61 33.21 27.61
C TYR A 378 7.38 31.70 27.62
N HIS A 379 7.53 31.11 28.80
CA HIS A 379 7.29 29.70 29.04
C HIS A 379 6.32 29.51 30.19
N ALA A 380 5.25 28.78 29.93
CA ALA A 380 4.26 28.36 30.92
C ALA A 380 4.37 26.85 31.12
N PHE A 381 4.33 26.39 32.37
CA PHE A 381 4.27 24.97 32.69
C PHE A 381 3.10 24.68 33.62
N TRP A 382 2.21 23.79 33.20
CA TRP A 382 1.13 23.27 34.03
C TRP A 382 1.45 21.87 34.48
N ARG A 383 1.53 21.66 35.80
CA ARG A 383 1.79 20.35 36.37
C ARG A 383 0.49 19.57 36.51
N HIS A 384 0.50 18.30 36.14
CA HIS A 384 -0.62 17.38 36.34
C HIS A 384 -0.08 16.01 36.79
N PRO A 385 -0.93 15.07 37.26
CA PRO A 385 -0.50 13.73 37.65
C PRO A 385 0.30 13.03 36.53
N GLN A 386 1.29 12.22 36.92
CA GLN A 386 2.14 11.54 35.94
C GLN A 386 1.31 10.67 34.99
N ASN A 387 1.54 10.82 33.68
CA ASN A 387 0.80 10.09 32.64
C ASN A 387 -0.72 10.29 32.65
N TRP A 388 -1.23 11.44 33.09
CA TRP A 388 -2.67 11.75 33.11
C TRP A 388 -3.40 11.47 31.78
N TRP A 389 -2.74 11.60 30.62
CA TRP A 389 -3.32 11.24 29.31
C TRP A 389 -3.34 9.74 28.96
N ARG A 390 -2.78 8.83 29.77
CA ARG A 390 -2.68 7.37 29.46
C ARG A 390 -3.77 6.50 30.11
N GLY A 391 -4.75 7.08 30.80
CA GLY A 391 -5.83 6.36 31.49
C GLY A 391 -7.24 6.79 31.06
N GLU A 392 -8.25 6.34 31.80
CA GLU A 392 -9.54 7.04 31.79
C GLU A 392 -9.33 8.39 32.48
N ASN A 393 -9.54 9.49 31.75
CA ASN A 393 -9.21 10.84 32.22
C ASN A 393 -10.06 11.23 33.44
N GLU A 394 -9.62 10.90 34.65
CA GLU A 394 -10.16 11.51 35.87
C GLU A 394 -9.82 13.01 35.85
N PRO A 395 -10.81 13.90 36.08
CA PRO A 395 -10.55 15.33 36.09
C PRO A 395 -9.57 15.73 37.19
N VAL A 396 -8.66 16.64 36.88
CA VAL A 396 -7.82 17.30 37.90
C VAL A 396 -8.70 18.36 38.57
N THR A 397 -9.13 18.08 39.81
CA THR A 397 -10.03 18.97 40.59
C THR A 397 -9.29 20.13 41.25
N GLU A 398 -7.97 20.01 41.42
CA GLU A 398 -7.10 21.06 41.95
C GLU A 398 -6.00 21.37 40.91
N PRO A 399 -6.33 22.09 39.82
CA PRO A 399 -5.40 22.30 38.72
C PRO A 399 -4.26 23.27 39.05
N GLY A 400 -4.37 24.01 40.16
CA GLY A 400 -3.31 24.88 40.67
C GLY A 400 -3.03 26.10 39.80
N VAL A 401 -1.78 26.56 39.85
CA VAL A 401 -1.31 27.79 39.21
C VAL A 401 -0.25 27.45 38.17
N ILE A 402 -0.34 28.07 37.00
CA ILE A 402 0.72 28.05 35.99
C ILE A 402 1.67 29.20 36.28
N HIS A 403 2.91 28.84 36.58
CA HIS A 403 3.99 29.82 36.66
C HIS A 403 4.50 30.14 35.25
N ILE A 404 4.61 31.43 34.95
CA ILE A 404 5.14 31.90 33.68
C ILE A 404 6.52 32.50 33.90
N THR A 405 7.49 32.02 33.11
CA THR A 405 8.87 32.52 33.10
C THR A 405 9.15 33.22 31.78
N ALA A 406 9.97 34.26 31.79
CA ALA A 406 10.30 35.05 30.61
C ALA A 406 11.82 35.19 30.44
N TYR A 407 12.30 35.03 29.21
CA TYR A 407 13.71 35.11 28.84
C TYR A 407 13.88 36.03 27.63
N ARG A 408 14.95 36.83 27.61
CA ARG A 408 15.31 37.61 26.42
C ARG A 408 15.99 36.68 25.42
N VAL A 409 15.53 36.72 24.17
CA VAL A 409 16.04 35.89 23.09
C VAL A 409 16.53 36.78 21.95
N GLY A 410 17.75 36.51 21.48
CA GLY A 410 18.32 37.18 20.32
C GLY A 410 17.47 37.04 19.04
N LYS A 411 17.85 37.79 18.00
CA LYS A 411 17.09 37.88 16.74
C LYS A 411 17.10 36.61 15.87
N THR A 412 17.87 35.57 16.20
CA THR A 412 18.08 34.41 15.33
C THR A 412 17.50 33.13 15.93
N PRO A 413 16.70 32.32 15.19
CA PRO A 413 15.82 31.31 15.79
C PRO A 413 16.46 29.95 16.06
N THR A 414 17.70 29.72 15.63
CA THR A 414 18.17 28.35 15.39
C THR A 414 18.97 27.74 16.54
N PHE A 415 19.72 28.50 17.33
CA PHE A 415 20.37 28.01 18.56
C PHE A 415 20.73 29.22 19.42
N VAL A 416 19.94 29.53 20.45
CA VAL A 416 20.25 30.61 21.39
C VAL A 416 20.42 30.00 22.78
N ALA A 417 21.59 30.19 23.37
CA ALA A 417 21.76 30.01 24.81
C ALA A 417 20.76 30.93 25.51
N ARG A 418 19.79 30.37 26.24
CA ARG A 418 18.84 31.16 27.02
C ARG A 418 19.64 32.09 27.94
N GLY A 419 19.47 33.40 27.77
CA GLY A 419 20.13 34.40 28.60
C GLY A 419 19.60 34.40 30.04
N GLU A 420 20.05 35.36 30.85
CA GLU A 420 19.53 35.56 32.21
C GLU A 420 18.01 35.79 32.18
N PRO A 421 17.26 35.26 33.18
CA PRO A 421 15.84 35.58 33.35
C PRO A 421 15.62 37.09 33.35
N VAL A 422 14.60 37.56 32.63
CA VAL A 422 14.27 38.99 32.61
C VAL A 422 13.22 39.24 33.68
N GLU A 423 13.42 40.27 34.51
CA GLU A 423 12.36 40.82 35.37
C GLU A 423 11.30 41.52 34.51
N VAL A 424 10.44 40.72 33.89
CA VAL A 424 9.18 41.19 33.34
C VAL A 424 8.13 40.98 34.42
N ALA A 425 7.23 41.94 34.61
CA ALA A 425 6.03 41.70 35.42
C ALA A 425 5.17 40.66 34.71
N VAL A 426 5.38 39.38 35.03
CA VAL A 426 4.59 38.27 34.53
C VAL A 426 3.63 37.86 35.63
N ALA A 427 2.34 37.83 35.32
CA ALA A 427 1.33 37.38 36.25
C ALA A 427 1.16 35.87 36.10
N ASP A 428 1.24 35.15 37.21
CA ASP A 428 0.87 33.74 37.26
C ASP A 428 -0.61 33.57 36.91
N VAL A 429 -0.93 32.44 36.28
CA VAL A 429 -2.29 32.14 35.81
C VAL A 429 -2.89 31.06 36.69
N ALA A 430 -3.85 31.44 37.53
CA ALA A 430 -4.68 30.47 38.23
C ALA A 430 -5.55 29.73 37.21
N ILE A 431 -5.53 28.40 37.26
CA ILE A 431 -6.40 27.57 36.42
C ILE A 431 -7.65 27.27 37.22
N GLU A 432 -8.80 27.58 36.64
CA GLU A 432 -10.10 27.46 37.30
C GLU A 432 -10.88 26.24 36.81
N GLY A 433 -11.58 25.61 37.74
CA GLY A 433 -12.48 24.48 37.50
C GLY A 433 -11.78 23.14 37.30
N ASP A 434 -12.57 22.07 37.33
CA ASP A 434 -12.08 20.71 37.10
C ASP A 434 -11.59 20.57 35.67
N ILE A 435 -10.35 20.13 35.50
CA ILE A 435 -9.71 19.96 34.20
C ILE A 435 -9.80 18.51 33.75
N ALA A 436 -10.61 18.25 32.73
CA ALA A 436 -10.70 16.96 32.06
C ALA A 436 -9.90 16.93 30.75
N TRP A 437 -9.59 18.11 30.18
CA TRP A 437 -8.88 18.24 28.92
C TRP A 437 -7.77 19.28 29.00
N VAL A 438 -6.59 18.98 28.45
CA VAL A 438 -5.51 19.96 28.29
C VAL A 438 -5.95 21.18 27.49
N GLU A 439 -6.94 21.03 26.61
CA GLU A 439 -7.54 22.13 25.87
C GLU A 439 -8.24 23.16 26.77
N GLU A 440 -8.74 22.77 27.95
CA GLU A 440 -9.34 23.70 28.92
C GLU A 440 -8.26 24.63 29.50
N VAL A 441 -7.13 24.05 29.91
CA VAL A 441 -5.95 24.79 30.38
C VAL A 441 -5.39 25.68 29.26
N HIS A 442 -5.24 25.13 28.05
CA HIS A 442 -4.79 25.90 26.88
C HIS A 442 -5.70 27.09 26.60
N ASN A 443 -7.02 26.93 26.74
CA ASN A 443 -7.98 27.99 26.48
C ASN A 443 -7.94 29.09 27.54
N GLN A 444 -7.78 28.73 28.81
CA GLN A 444 -7.58 29.73 29.88
C GLN A 444 -6.25 30.49 29.69
N LEU A 445 -5.16 29.77 29.40
CA LEU A 445 -3.87 30.40 29.09
C LEU A 445 -3.95 31.27 27.83
N ARG A 446 -4.70 30.83 26.81
CA ARG A 446 -4.94 31.61 25.59
C ARG A 446 -5.62 32.94 25.89
N ASP A 447 -6.66 32.93 26.72
CA ASP A 447 -7.39 34.14 27.10
C ASP A 447 -6.46 35.12 27.85
N HIS A 448 -5.61 34.61 28.74
CA HIS A 448 -4.56 35.41 29.39
C HIS A 448 -3.58 36.00 28.37
N VAL A 449 -3.04 35.17 27.47
CA VAL A 449 -2.06 35.61 26.46
C VAL A 449 -2.65 36.70 25.56
N GLN A 450 -3.92 36.56 25.15
CA GLN A 450 -4.58 37.56 24.34
C GLN A 450 -4.83 38.86 25.11
N THR A 451 -5.24 38.78 26.36
CA THR A 451 -5.52 39.96 27.19
C THR A 451 -4.26 40.79 27.44
N HIS A 452 -3.13 40.14 27.74
CA HIS A 452 -1.93 40.84 28.19
C HIS A 452 -0.89 41.10 27.10
N TYR A 453 -0.92 40.37 25.98
CA TYR A 453 0.15 40.42 24.98
C TYR A 453 -0.31 40.67 23.54
N ALA A 454 -1.60 40.58 23.22
CA ALA A 454 -2.08 40.80 21.85
C ALA A 454 -1.78 42.20 21.31
N GLY A 455 -1.86 43.24 22.17
CA GLY A 455 -1.55 44.62 21.79
C GLY A 455 -0.06 44.88 21.55
N ARG A 456 0.83 44.06 22.12
CA ARG A 456 2.29 44.16 21.92
C ARG A 456 2.77 43.41 20.67
N ALA A 457 2.02 42.40 20.22
CA ALA A 457 2.34 41.67 18.99
C ALA A 457 1.86 42.36 17.70
N ALA A 458 1.00 43.37 17.81
CA ALA A 458 0.45 44.13 16.68
C ALA A 458 1.12 45.51 16.47
N ALA A 459 1.96 45.94 17.42
CA ALA A 459 2.86 47.09 17.31
C ALA A 459 4.24 46.62 16.82
#